data_AF-A0A966KC51-F1
#
_entry.id   AF-A0A966KC51-F1
#
_cell.length_a   1.000
_cell.length_b   1.000
_cell.length_c   1.000
_cell.angle_alpha   90.00
_cell.angle_beta   90.00
_cell.angle_gamma   90.00
#
_symmetry.space_group_name_H-M   'P 1'
#
loop_
_entity.id
_entity.type
_entity.pdbx_description
1 polymer ?
#
loop_
_entity_poly.entity_id
_entity_poly.type
_entity_poly.pdbx_seq_one_letter_code
_entity_poly.pdbx_strand_id
1 'polypeptide(L)'
;MDVTVLDNPDLIKDALVRQAAKPVRWQEIIRAMADRGVTRVVECGPGKVLAGLTKRIDDRLQGMAIIDDSSLMDALQQLKT
;
A
#
# COMPACT_ATOMS: atom_id res chain seq x y z
N MET A 1 -6.72 -9.64 6.30
CA MET A 1 -6.94 -11.07 6.59
C MET A 1 -5.77 -11.94 6.10
N ASP A 2 -5.26 -11.80 4.87
CA ASP A 2 -4.00 -12.47 4.48
C ASP A 2 -2.99 -11.43 3.97
N VAL A 3 -1.70 -11.59 4.32
CA VAL A 3 -0.56 -10.81 3.79
C VAL A 3 0.17 -11.61 2.68
N THR A 4 -0.47 -12.70 2.27
CA THR A 4 0.01 -13.65 1.29
C THR A 4 -0.23 -13.12 -0.11
N VAL A 5 0.74 -13.33 -1.01
CA VAL A 5 0.57 -13.07 -2.43
C VAL A 5 -0.17 -14.26 -3.03
N LEU A 6 -1.24 -13.99 -3.78
CA LEU A 6 -2.04 -14.99 -4.49
C LEU A 6 -1.94 -14.72 -5.98
N ASP A 7 -1.67 -15.75 -6.77
CA ASP A 7 -1.55 -15.71 -8.23
C ASP A 7 -2.61 -16.58 -8.93
N ASN A 8 -3.36 -17.39 -8.18
CA ASN A 8 -4.50 -18.17 -8.68
C ASN A 8 -5.80 -17.34 -8.61
N PRO A 9 -6.54 -17.16 -9.73
CA PRO A 9 -7.79 -16.40 -9.76
C PRO A 9 -8.88 -16.87 -8.77
N ASP A 10 -9.01 -18.17 -8.54
CA ASP A 10 -10.04 -18.71 -7.64
C ASP A 10 -9.69 -18.46 -6.17
N LEU A 11 -8.40 -18.52 -5.82
CA LEU A 11 -7.93 -18.13 -4.49
C LEU A 11 -8.09 -16.63 -4.24
N ILE A 12 -7.90 -15.79 -5.27
CA ILE A 12 -8.13 -14.33 -5.18
C ILE A 12 -9.61 -14.05 -4.90
N LYS A 13 -10.53 -14.71 -5.62
CA LYS A 13 -11.99 -14.55 -5.39
C LYS A 13 -12.38 -14.94 -3.97
N ASP A 14 -11.92 -16.09 -3.48
CA ASP A 14 -12.16 -16.52 -2.10
C ASP A 14 -11.62 -15.49 -1.08
N ALA A 15 -10.39 -15.00 -1.28
CA ALA A 15 -9.80 -14.00 -0.40
C ALA A 15 -10.61 -12.70 -0.34
N LEU A 16 -11.16 -12.22 -1.47
CA LEU A 16 -12.02 -11.04 -1.53
C LEU A 16 -13.35 -11.25 -0.80
N VAL A 17 -13.98 -12.41 -0.96
CA VAL A 17 -15.22 -12.76 -0.22
C VAL A 17 -14.95 -12.77 1.28
N ARG A 18 -13.88 -13.44 1.72
CA ARG A 18 -13.50 -13.48 3.13
C ARG A 18 -13.11 -12.10 3.67
N GLN A 19 -12.52 -11.23 2.85
CA GLN A 19 -12.13 -9.86 3.25
C GLN A 19 -13.34 -9.01 3.63
N ALA A 20 -14.49 -9.16 2.95
CA ALA A 20 -15.68 -8.37 3.21
C ALA A 20 -16.22 -8.50 4.65
N ALA A 21 -15.99 -9.64 5.30
CA ALA A 21 -16.49 -9.94 6.64
C ALA A 21 -15.41 -9.93 7.74
N LYS A 22 -14.17 -9.51 7.43
CA LYS A 22 -13.02 -9.65 8.34
C LYS A 22 -12.18 -8.37 8.42
N PRO A 23 -11.49 -8.14 9.55
CA PRO A 23 -10.65 -6.96 9.71
C PRO A 23 -9.51 -6.92 8.69
N VAL A 24 -9.21 -5.70 8.22
CA VAL A 24 -8.07 -5.41 7.35
C VAL A 24 -6.80 -5.35 8.20
N ARG A 25 -5.83 -6.21 7.88
CA ARG A 25 -4.55 -6.33 8.59
C ARG A 25 -3.53 -5.33 8.04
N TRP A 26 -3.88 -4.05 8.00
CA TRP A 26 -3.11 -3.03 7.26
C TRP A 26 -1.67 -2.86 7.78
N GLN A 27 -1.48 -2.83 9.10
CA GLN A 27 -0.15 -2.69 9.69
C GLN A 27 0.81 -3.80 9.25
N GLU A 28 0.28 -5.02 9.16
CA GLU A 28 1.06 -6.20 8.78
C GLU A 28 1.40 -6.19 7.28
N ILE A 29 0.49 -5.68 6.45
CA ILE A 29 0.74 -5.47 5.01
C ILE A 29 1.89 -4.48 4.81
N ILE A 30 1.87 -3.33 5.50
CA ILE A 30 2.93 -2.32 5.41
C ILE A 30 4.28 -2.90 5.84
N ARG A 31 4.35 -3.61 6.98
CA ARG A 31 5.59 -4.24 7.45
C ARG A 31 6.10 -5.31 6.49
N ALA A 32 5.21 -6.15 5.95
CA ALA A 32 5.60 -7.16 4.97
C ALA A 32 6.12 -6.55 3.65
N MET A 33 5.61 -5.38 3.24
CA MET A 33 6.20 -4.64 2.12
C MET A 33 7.62 -4.17 2.44
N ALA A 34 7.82 -3.56 3.61
CA ALA A 34 9.16 -3.14 4.05
C ALA A 34 10.15 -4.31 4.11
N ASP A 35 9.71 -5.46 4.65
CA ASP A 35 10.54 -6.66 4.76
C ASP A 35 10.87 -7.30 3.39
N ARG A 36 10.10 -6.97 2.35
CA ARG A 36 10.39 -7.33 0.96
C ARG A 36 11.27 -6.30 0.23
N GLY A 37 11.79 -5.30 0.95
CA GLY A 37 12.68 -4.27 0.40
C GLY A 37 11.95 -3.12 -0.30
N VAL A 38 10.63 -3.01 -0.16
CA VAL A 38 9.92 -1.78 -0.56
C VAL A 38 10.43 -0.65 0.32
N THR A 39 10.75 0.50 -0.29
CA THR A 39 11.19 1.71 0.43
C THR A 39 10.19 2.84 0.31
N ARG A 40 9.28 2.77 -0.66
CA ARG A 40 8.36 3.84 -1.03
C ARG A 40 6.99 3.27 -1.37
N VAL A 41 5.94 3.85 -0.78
CA VAL A 41 4.54 3.46 -1.00
C VAL A 41 3.79 4.68 -1.50
N VAL A 42 3.11 4.52 -2.63
CA VAL A 42 2.35 5.60 -3.27
C VAL A 42 0.86 5.29 -3.18
N GLU A 43 0.12 6.14 -2.46
CA GLU A 43 -1.33 6.11 -2.35
C GLU A 43 -1.95 6.71 -3.62
N CYS A 44 -2.73 5.91 -4.34
CA CYS A 44 -3.44 6.32 -5.55
C CYS A 44 -4.93 6.50 -5.21
N GLY A 45 -5.39 7.74 -5.07
CA GLY A 45 -6.77 8.05 -4.70
C GLY A 45 -6.86 9.36 -3.92
N PRO A 46 -8.07 9.87 -3.68
CA PRO A 46 -8.25 11.15 -2.99
C PRO A 46 -7.75 11.09 -1.54
N GLY A 47 -7.05 12.12 -1.11
CA GLY A 47 -6.54 12.25 0.26
C GLY A 47 -5.11 11.73 0.42
N LYS A 48 -4.70 11.54 1.68
CA LYS A 48 -3.33 11.17 2.05
C LYS A 48 -3.27 10.29 3.30
N VAL A 49 -4.35 9.54 3.54
CA VAL A 49 -4.53 8.80 4.80
C VAL A 49 -3.56 7.63 4.83
N LEU A 50 -3.49 6.84 3.76
CA LEU A 50 -2.60 5.67 3.71
C LEU A 50 -1.13 6.08 3.65
N ALA A 51 -0.80 7.19 2.98
CA ALA A 51 0.53 7.77 2.98
C ALA A 51 0.96 8.17 4.41
N GLY A 52 0.06 8.82 5.17
CA GLY A 52 0.31 9.17 6.56
C GLY A 52 0.42 7.95 7.49
N LEU A 53 -0.42 6.92 7.27
CA LEU A 53 -0.36 5.68 8.04
C LEU A 53 0.91 4.89 7.76
N THR A 54 1.38 4.83 6.51
CA THR A 54 2.60 4.10 6.12
C THR A 54 3.77 4.52 6.99
N LYS A 55 4.05 5.84 7.06
CA LYS A 55 5.15 6.40 7.86
C LYS A 55 5.00 6.15 9.37
N ARG A 56 3.77 6.06 9.88
CA ARG A 56 3.51 5.77 11.31
C ARG A 56 3.69 4.29 11.66
N ILE A 57 3.48 3.40 10.69
CA ILE A 57 3.55 1.96 10.89
C ILE A 57 4.99 1.45 10.79
N ASP A 58 5.74 1.98 9.83
CA ASP A 58 7.14 1.60 9.57
C ASP A 58 7.90 2.81 9.04
N ASP A 59 8.90 3.28 9.78
CA ASP A 59 9.67 4.50 9.46
C ASP A 59 10.73 4.28 8.39
N ARG A 60 11.00 3.01 8.01
CA ARG A 60 11.82 2.65 6.84
C ARG A 60 11.12 3.03 5.52
N LEU A 61 9.81 3.23 5.54
CA LEU A 61 9.00 3.51 4.36
C LEU A 61 8.67 5.00 4.20
N GLN A 62 8.85 5.51 3.00
CA GLN A 62 8.32 6.82 2.59
C GLN A 62 6.92 6.66 2.01
N GLY A 63 5.93 7.31 2.61
CA GLY A 63 4.57 7.41 2.09
C GLY A 63 4.38 8.64 1.20
N MET A 64 3.75 8.47 0.03
CA MET A 64 3.40 9.54 -0.92
C MET A 64 1.94 9.39 -1.33
N ALA A 65 1.30 10.46 -1.80
CA ALA A 65 -0.08 10.41 -2.29
C ALA A 65 -0.18 11.13 -3.64
N ILE A 66 -0.91 10.51 -4.58
CA ILE A 66 -1.25 11.08 -5.89
C ILE A 66 -2.74 11.41 -5.85
N ILE A 67 -3.05 12.71 -5.80
CA ILE A 67 -4.41 13.26 -5.68
C ILE A 67 -4.81 14.13 -6.87
N ASP A 68 -3.85 14.56 -7.68
CA ASP A 68 -3.99 15.45 -8.83
C ASP A 68 -2.76 15.32 -9.76
N ASP A 69 -2.77 16.06 -10.87
CA ASP A 69 -1.68 16.03 -11.85
C ASP A 69 -0.36 16.54 -11.26
N SER A 70 -0.40 17.53 -10.36
CA SER A 70 0.81 18.09 -9.74
C SER A 70 1.50 17.05 -8.87
N SER A 71 0.74 16.39 -7.99
CA SER A 71 1.26 15.34 -7.10
C SER A 71 1.71 14.09 -7.86
N LEU A 72 1.08 13.77 -9.00
CA LEU A 72 1.57 12.73 -9.91
C LEU A 72 2.97 13.08 -10.45
N MET A 73 3.16 14.31 -10.93
CA MET A 73 4.44 14.76 -11.48
C MET A 73 5.53 14.78 -10.41
N ASP A 74 5.21 15.26 -9.20
CA ASP A 74 6.12 15.21 -8.05
C ASP A 74 6.51 13.77 -7.70
N ALA A 75 5.55 12.83 -7.70
CA ALA A 75 5.81 11.43 -7.42
C ALA A 75 6.74 10.80 -8.46
N LEU A 76 6.51 11.06 -9.75
CA LEU A 76 7.35 10.60 -10.85
C LEU A 76 8.77 11.18 -10.76
N GLN A 77 8.94 12.45 -10.42
CA GLN A 77 10.25 13.06 -10.27
C GLN A 77 11.05 12.39 -9.16
N GLN A 78 10.42 12.20 -7.99
CA GLN A 78 11.11 11.57 -6.87
C GLN A 78 11.46 10.10 -7.18
N LEU A 79 10.63 9.34 -7.91
CA LEU A 79 10.85 7.90 -8.23
C LEU A 79 11.91 7.61 -9.29
N LYS A 80 12.32 8.61 -10.08
CA LYS A 80 13.35 8.45 -11.14
C LYS A 80 14.79 8.55 -10.63
N THR A 81 14.97 8.79 -9.32
CA THR A 81 16.28 8.91 -8.66
C THR A 81 16.57 7.65 -7.86
#